data_AF-A0A2S8F0A7-F1
#
_entry.id   AF-A0A2S8F0A7-F1
#
_cell.length_a   1.000
_cell.length_b   1.000
_cell.length_c   1.000
_cell.angle_alpha   90.00
_cell.angle_beta   90.00
_cell.angle_gamma   90.00
#
_symmetry.space_group_name_H-M   'P 1'
#
loop_
_entity.id
_entity.type
_entity.pdbx_description
1 polymer ?
#
loop_
_entity_poly.entity_id
_entity_poly.type
_entity_poly.pdbx_seq_one_letter_code
_entity_poly.pdbx_strand_id
1 'polypeptide(L)'
;MGCGVKPASPPPAATSPASDATVAQVCATTAVMFDVKPGQVKPETSLADLEADQLDYVELVMTLEEKFNVMIDDEVIEDVTGTSDWQQGMKNLTMAKLASAIEQQQAQSGENANAEPSKK
;
A
#
# COMPACT_ATOMS: atom_id res chain seq x y z
N MET A 1 13.58 31.93 -16.15
CA MET A 1 12.53 31.28 -15.33
C MET A 1 12.13 29.99 -16.03
N GLY A 2 12.73 28.86 -15.65
CA GLY A 2 12.48 27.56 -16.27
C GLY A 2 11.34 26.82 -15.59
N CYS A 3 10.11 27.03 -16.04
CA CYS A 3 8.99 26.17 -15.67
C CYS A 3 9.03 24.91 -16.55
N GLY A 4 9.86 23.95 -16.15
CA GLY A 4 9.90 22.62 -16.77
C GLY A 4 8.79 21.72 -16.21
N VAL A 5 7.54 21.95 -16.62
CA VAL A 5 6.46 20.96 -16.39
C VAL A 5 6.58 19.88 -17.46
N LYS A 6 7.17 18.74 -17.09
CA LYS A 6 7.16 17.54 -17.94
C LYS A 6 5.73 16.95 -17.96
N PRO A 7 5.26 16.47 -19.12
CA PRO A 7 3.89 16.00 -19.28
C PRO A 7 3.62 14.78 -18.41
N ALA A 8 2.42 14.77 -17.84
CA ALA A 8 1.81 13.63 -17.20
C ALA A 8 1.76 12.45 -18.18
N SER A 9 2.44 11.36 -17.82
CA SER A 9 2.20 10.07 -18.44
C SER A 9 1.01 9.41 -17.74
N PRO A 10 -0.01 8.94 -18.47
CA PRO A 10 -1.05 8.11 -17.88
C PRO A 10 -0.44 6.78 -17.38
N PRO A 11 -0.97 6.19 -16.31
CA PRO A 11 -0.47 4.90 -15.84
C PRO A 11 -0.81 3.80 -16.86
N PRO A 12 0.11 2.86 -17.12
CA PRO A 12 -0.25 1.64 -17.84
C PRO A 12 -1.14 0.79 -16.92
N ALA A 13 -2.34 0.46 -17.40
CA ALA A 13 -3.14 -0.62 -16.86
C ALA A 13 -2.43 -1.98 -17.11
N ALA A 14 -2.75 -2.94 -16.23
CA ALA A 14 -2.42 -4.37 -16.23
C ALA A 14 -1.11 -4.75 -15.53
N THR A 15 -1.21 -5.28 -14.30
CA THR A 15 -1.50 -6.71 -14.00
C THR A 15 -1.64 -6.93 -12.49
N SER A 16 -2.76 -7.48 -12.02
CA SER A 16 -2.99 -7.93 -10.61
C SER A 16 -2.12 -9.15 -10.26
N PRO A 17 -1.75 -9.36 -8.97
CA PRO A 17 -2.67 -9.88 -7.94
C PRO A 17 -2.65 -9.03 -6.65
N ALA A 18 -3.10 -7.79 -6.81
CA ALA A 18 -3.73 -7.01 -5.77
C ALA A 18 -4.97 -6.35 -6.42
N SER A 19 -6.11 -6.29 -5.75
CA SER A 19 -7.29 -5.58 -6.24
C SER A 19 -6.88 -4.14 -6.52
N ASP A 20 -7.10 -3.66 -7.74
CA ASP A 20 -6.75 -2.29 -8.16
C ASP A 20 -7.25 -1.22 -7.17
N ALA A 21 -8.38 -1.51 -6.51
CA ALA A 21 -8.96 -0.71 -5.45
C ALA A 21 -8.08 -0.58 -4.19
N THR A 22 -7.46 -1.67 -3.71
CA THR A 22 -6.60 -1.65 -2.51
C THR A 22 -5.33 -0.87 -2.79
N VAL A 23 -4.68 -1.14 -3.93
CA VAL A 23 -3.47 -0.40 -4.35
C VAL A 23 -3.77 1.09 -4.50
N ALA A 24 -4.88 1.44 -5.16
CA ALA A 24 -5.29 2.83 -5.31
C ALA A 24 -5.53 3.52 -3.95
N GLN A 25 -6.14 2.82 -2.99
CA GLN A 25 -6.33 3.36 -1.65
C GLN A 25 -5.03 3.50 -0.86
N VAL A 26 -4.11 2.53 -0.93
CA VAL A 26 -2.79 2.62 -0.29
C VAL A 26 -2.05 3.83 -0.86
N CYS A 27 -1.93 3.92 -2.18
CA CYS A 27 -1.29 5.05 -2.86
C CYS A 27 -1.93 6.40 -2.49
N ALA A 28 -3.26 6.47 -2.43
CA ALA A 28 -3.96 7.70 -2.06
C ALA A 28 -3.72 8.09 -0.59
N THR A 29 -3.68 7.11 0.31
CA THR A 29 -3.43 7.35 1.74
C THR A 29 -2.01 7.84 1.94
N THR A 30 -1.03 7.17 1.34
CA THR A 30 0.37 7.59 1.33
C THR A 30 0.52 8.99 0.73
N ALA A 31 -0.15 9.28 -0.40
CA ALA A 31 -0.09 10.60 -1.01
C ALA A 31 -0.55 11.72 -0.05
N VAL A 32 -1.59 11.46 0.74
CA VAL A 32 -2.09 12.40 1.75
C VAL A 32 -1.13 12.53 2.94
N MET A 33 -0.59 11.42 3.44
CA MET A 33 0.33 11.43 4.58
C MET A 33 1.61 12.23 4.30
N PHE A 34 2.16 12.06 3.10
CA PHE A 34 3.40 12.71 2.67
C PHE A 34 3.17 14.07 1.97
N ASP A 35 1.93 14.58 1.92
CA ASP A 35 1.54 15.82 1.21
C ASP A 35 2.02 15.85 -0.26
N VAL A 36 1.99 14.71 -0.94
CA VAL A 36 2.35 14.57 -2.36
C VAL A 36 1.13 14.33 -3.23
N LYS A 37 1.28 14.54 -4.54
CA LYS A 37 0.15 14.33 -5.47
C LYS A 37 -0.14 12.83 -5.64
N PRO A 38 -1.42 12.42 -5.78
CA PRO A 38 -1.78 11.01 -6.01
C PRO A 38 -1.25 10.43 -7.32
N GLY A 39 -0.70 11.25 -8.23
CA GLY A 39 0.02 10.79 -9.43
C GLY A 39 1.54 10.66 -9.26
N GLN A 40 2.11 11.12 -8.14
CA GLN A 40 3.52 10.91 -7.81
C GLN A 40 3.74 9.55 -7.13
N VAL A 41 2.78 9.11 -6.32
CA VAL A 41 2.82 7.80 -5.67
C VAL A 41 2.32 6.74 -6.65
N LYS A 42 3.19 5.79 -6.98
CA LYS A 42 2.89 4.65 -7.83
C LYS A 42 2.87 3.35 -7.02
N PRO A 43 2.26 2.28 -7.54
CA PRO A 43 2.34 0.96 -6.93
C PRO A 43 3.80 0.50 -6.68
N GLU A 44 4.71 0.94 -7.55
CA GLU A 44 6.13 0.61 -7.53
C GLU A 44 6.94 1.57 -6.64
N THR A 45 6.34 2.67 -6.18
CA THR A 45 6.99 3.63 -5.26
C THR A 45 7.20 2.96 -3.91
N SER A 46 8.43 3.01 -3.42
CA SER A 46 8.79 2.56 -2.07
C SER A 46 8.76 3.72 -1.08
N LEU A 47 8.69 3.42 0.21
CA LEU A 47 8.75 4.45 1.26
C LEU A 47 10.08 5.22 1.19
N ALA A 48 11.18 4.53 0.86
CA ALA A 48 12.47 5.17 0.69
C ALA A 48 12.49 6.22 -0.45
N ASP A 49 11.67 6.06 -1.50
CA ASP A 49 11.56 7.02 -2.61
C ASP A 49 10.77 8.28 -2.20
N LEU A 50 9.93 8.17 -1.17
CA LEU A 50 9.22 9.28 -0.54
C LEU A 50 10.04 9.98 0.54
N GLU A 51 11.32 9.62 0.69
CA GLU A 51 12.20 10.12 1.75
C GLU A 51 11.64 9.91 3.16
N ALA A 52 10.84 8.84 3.33
CA ALA A 52 10.19 8.49 4.58
C ALA A 52 11.19 8.08 5.66
N ASP A 53 10.87 8.41 6.91
CA ASP A 53 11.63 7.97 8.07
C ASP A 53 10.92 6.87 8.88
N GLN A 54 11.56 6.44 9.98
CA GLN A 54 11.05 5.32 10.78
C GLN A 54 9.67 5.63 11.36
N LEU A 55 9.38 6.90 11.71
CA LEU A 55 8.07 7.27 12.23
C LEU A 55 7.01 7.16 11.14
N ASP A 56 7.32 7.63 9.93
CA ASP A 56 6.41 7.52 8.79
C ASP A 56 6.11 6.06 8.43
N TYR A 57 7.13 5.18 8.53
CA TYR A 57 6.96 3.74 8.31
C TYR A 57 5.92 3.14 9.26
N VAL A 58 6.07 3.41 10.56
CA VAL A 58 5.13 2.91 11.58
C VAL A 58 3.76 3.56 11.42
N GLU A 59 3.70 4.87 11.17
CA GLU A 59 2.45 5.60 10.98
C GLU A 59 1.67 5.08 9.77
N LEU A 60 2.35 4.80 8.65
CA LEU A 60 1.72 4.29 7.44
C LEU A 60 1.14 2.90 7.68
N VAL A 61 1.92 1.99 8.29
CA VAL A 61 1.45 0.65 8.62
C VAL A 61 0.23 0.72 9.53
N MET A 62 0.29 1.47 10.64
CA MET A 62 -0.84 1.61 11.57
C MET A 62 -2.07 2.26 10.93
N THR A 63 -1.87 3.26 10.06
CA THR A 63 -2.97 3.90 9.32
C THR A 63 -3.66 2.92 8.39
N LEU A 64 -2.89 2.07 7.69
CA LEU A 64 -3.43 1.05 6.80
C LEU A 64 -4.11 -0.08 7.59
N GLU A 65 -3.53 -0.53 8.70
CA GLU A 65 -4.15 -1.50 9.60
C GLU A 65 -5.55 -1.08 10.05
N GLU A 66 -5.68 0.15 10.58
CA GLU A 66 -6.97 0.69 11.02
C GLU A 66 -7.94 0.87 9.84
N LYS A 67 -7.44 1.41 8.72
CA LYS A 67 -8.27 1.72 7.55
C LYS A 67 -8.84 0.48 6.86
N PHE A 68 -8.06 -0.59 6.79
CA PHE A 68 -8.45 -1.84 6.15
C PHE A 68 -8.93 -2.90 7.16
N ASN A 69 -8.89 -2.59 8.45
CA ASN A 69 -9.21 -3.47 9.56
C ASN A 69 -8.43 -4.80 9.46
N VAL A 70 -7.11 -4.70 9.32
CA VAL A 70 -6.16 -5.81 9.23
C VAL A 70 -5.08 -5.69 10.31
N MET A 71 -4.33 -6.77 10.51
CA MET A 71 -3.15 -6.81 11.39
C MET A 71 -1.92 -7.08 10.52
N ILE A 72 -0.95 -6.17 10.53
CA ILE A 72 0.29 -6.26 9.77
C ILE A 72 1.44 -6.31 10.78
N ASP A 73 1.65 -7.51 11.32
CA ASP A 73 2.80 -7.76 12.19
C ASP A 73 4.12 -7.78 11.41
N ASP A 74 5.24 -7.76 12.15
CA ASP A 74 6.58 -7.89 11.59
C ASP A 74 6.72 -9.11 10.68
N GLU A 75 6.07 -10.24 10.98
CA GLU A 75 6.09 -11.43 10.12
C GLU A 75 5.53 -11.14 8.71
N VAL A 76 4.44 -10.38 8.63
CA VAL A 76 3.81 -10.01 7.35
C VAL A 76 4.71 -9.06 6.56
N ILE A 77 5.34 -8.11 7.27
CA ILE A 77 6.33 -7.21 6.68
C ILE A 77 7.53 -8.00 6.18
N GLU A 78 8.05 -8.95 6.96
CA GLU A 78 9.18 -9.79 6.62
C GLU A 78 8.87 -10.66 5.40
N ASP A 79 7.66 -11.21 5.30
CA ASP A 79 7.22 -12.00 4.14
C ASP A 79 7.23 -11.18 2.84
N VAL A 80 6.84 -9.90 2.90
CA VAL A 80 6.80 -9.03 1.71
C VAL A 80 8.13 -8.35 1.41
N THR A 81 8.91 -7.98 2.42
CA THR A 81 10.18 -7.24 2.26
C THR A 81 11.42 -8.13 2.28
N GLY A 82 11.31 -9.35 2.81
CA GLY A 82 12.40 -10.32 3.01
C GLY A 82 13.35 -9.95 4.15
N THR A 83 12.98 -9.03 5.03
CA THR A 83 13.87 -8.50 6.06
C THR A 83 13.10 -7.96 7.27
N SER A 84 13.63 -8.19 8.46
CA SER A 84 13.16 -7.59 9.72
C SER A 84 13.71 -6.18 9.94
N ASP A 85 14.67 -5.75 9.12
CA ASP A 85 15.30 -4.44 9.27
C ASP A 85 14.42 -3.37 8.62
N TRP A 86 13.92 -2.42 9.40
CA TRP A 86 13.04 -1.36 8.89
C TRP A 86 13.69 -0.49 7.80
N GLN A 87 15.01 -0.29 7.82
CA GLN A 87 15.70 0.53 6.82
C GLN A 87 15.71 -0.18 5.46
N GLN A 88 15.88 -1.50 5.48
CA GLN A 88 15.82 -2.32 4.28
C GLN A 88 14.38 -2.63 3.87
N GLY A 89 13.49 -2.79 4.86
CA GLY A 89 12.05 -2.88 4.72
C GLY A 89 11.53 -1.71 3.91
N MET A 90 11.81 -0.47 4.30
CA MET A 90 11.37 0.73 3.56
C MET A 90 11.83 0.81 2.10
N LYS A 91 12.98 0.21 1.76
CA LYS A 91 13.46 0.16 0.37
C LYS A 91 12.71 -0.87 -0.45
N ASN A 92 12.34 -1.99 0.16
CA ASN A 92 11.68 -3.12 -0.49
C ASN A 92 10.15 -3.05 -0.39
N LEU A 93 9.62 -2.26 0.55
CA LEU A 93 8.20 -2.09 0.83
C LEU A 93 7.65 -1.02 -0.11
N THR A 94 6.98 -1.50 -1.15
CA THR A 94 6.26 -0.65 -2.11
C THR A 94 4.78 -0.63 -1.81
N MET A 95 4.06 0.35 -2.35
CA MET A 95 2.61 0.46 -2.20
C MET A 95 1.88 -0.81 -2.68
N ALA A 96 2.38 -1.44 -3.75
CA ALA A 96 1.86 -2.71 -4.23
C ALA A 96 2.05 -3.85 -3.23
N LYS A 97 3.22 -3.92 -2.57
CA LYS A 97 3.50 -4.96 -1.58
C LYS A 97 2.68 -4.80 -0.32
N LEU A 98 2.51 -3.56 0.15
CA LEU A 98 1.59 -3.24 1.25
C LEU A 98 0.15 -3.64 0.90
N ALA A 99 -0.32 -3.28 -0.30
CA ALA A 99 -1.65 -3.67 -0.75
C ALA A 99 -1.83 -5.19 -0.81
N SER A 100 -0.85 -5.93 -1.35
CA SER A 100 -0.88 -7.39 -1.35
C SER A 100 -0.84 -7.99 0.05
N ALA A 101 -0.11 -7.40 1.00
CA ALA A 101 -0.11 -7.84 2.41
C ALA A 101 -1.50 -7.68 3.03
N ILE A 102 -2.09 -6.49 2.87
CA ILE A 102 -3.42 -6.16 3.37
C ILE A 102 -4.46 -7.14 2.80
N GLU A 103 -4.46 -7.38 1.49
CA GLU A 103 -5.42 -8.29 0.88
C GLU A 103 -5.28 -9.73 1.34
N GLN A 104 -4.06 -10.21 1.56
CA GLN A 104 -3.85 -11.54 2.12
C GLN A 104 -4.44 -11.66 3.53
N GLN A 105 -4.32 -10.61 4.35
CA GLN A 105 -4.91 -10.57 5.70
C GLN A 105 -6.44 -10.43 5.66
N GLN A 106 -6.98 -9.65 4.71
CA GLN A 106 -8.43 -9.54 4.50
C GLN A 106 -9.04 -10.85 4.00
N ALA A 107 -8.34 -11.59 3.13
CA ALA A 107 -8.79 -12.88 2.64
C ALA A 107 -8.89 -13.92 3.76
N GLN A 108 -7.98 -13.87 4.74
CA GLN A 108 -8.00 -14.76 5.91
C GLN A 108 -9.08 -14.38 6.94
N SER A 109 -9.46 -13.10 7.01
CA SER A 109 -10.57 -12.63 7.86
C SER A 109 -11.96 -12.76 7.19
N GLY A 110 -12.01 -13.01 5.87
CA GLY A 110 -13.22 -12.99 5.05
C GLY A 110 -14.04 -14.28 4.99
N GLU A 111 -13.63 -15.39 5.61
CA GLU A 111 -14.40 -16.65 5.56
C GLU A 111 -15.61 -16.68 6.53
N ASN A 112 -16.00 -15.56 7.15
CA ASN A 112 -17.24 -15.51 7.92
C ASN A 112 -18.02 -14.19 7.78
N ALA A 113 -18.47 -13.84 6.56
CA ALA A 113 -19.57 -12.87 6.38
C ALA A 113 -20.33 -12.96 5.04
N ASN A 114 -20.28 -14.08 4.30
CA ASN A 114 -21.22 -14.25 3.18
C ASN A 114 -21.81 -15.65 3.11
N ALA A 115 -22.71 -15.94 4.06
CA ALA A 115 -23.79 -16.88 3.85
C ALA A 115 -25.11 -16.17 4.20
N GLU A 116 -25.66 -15.43 3.24
CA GLU A 116 -27.12 -15.39 3.12
C GLU A 116 -27.52 -15.51 1.65
N PRO A 117 -27.79 -16.72 1.16
CA PRO A 117 -28.66 -16.92 0.01
C PRO A 117 -30.08 -17.01 0.54
N SER A 118 -30.88 -15.95 0.43
CA SER A 118 -32.33 -16.09 0.51
C SER A 118 -33.01 -15.15 -0.47
N LYS A 119 -33.07 -15.64 -1.71
CA LYS A 119 -34.15 -15.34 -2.64
C LYS A 119 -35.47 -15.62 -1.91
N LYS A 120 -36.37 -14.64 -1.89
CA LYS A 120 -37.80 -14.86 -1.71
C LYS A 120 -38.49 -14.68 -3.05
#